data_AF-A0A4T0NYW7-F1
#
_entry.id   AF-A0A4T0NYW7-F1
#
_cell.length_a   1.000
_cell.length_b   1.000
_cell.length_c   1.000
_cell.angle_alpha   90.00
_cell.angle_beta   90.00
_cell.angle_gamma   90.00
#
_symmetry.space_group_name_H-M   'P 1'
#
loop_
_entity.id
_entity.type
_entity.pdbx_description
1 polymer ?
#
loop_
_entity_poly.entity_id
_entity_poly.type
_entity_poly.pdbx_seq_one_letter_code
_entity_poly.pdbx_strand_id
1 'polypeptide(L)'
;MLVNKLPKSRIFIRFYSTSHLPARNSWKKEFSFVGTKLRGRDTISCLDTARQFVKDVGIQEMGSSTTPVTVIDAYSGRIGFGLVSQALLELENVGKVISIEPAHTFNKVLSALSEEHNNRMVYIDKDPYDWQVYTDIEQAGLLKDVQTRSWENIHDHFAVFMQVPATVHGEQLIGQFFHCMVFRSWLFNRGRIPMGLLINSPSYDRLVHSPGHPDRGRIATIREATAIIDVVIPEKDLLPENDKIYPQVRQPNKKTKKGANILNYVGTRITPHVDIIPDTTTLDAWEFVTRQIFITRRYSLRKSLKHLAVNADVALSKPLEDRGVDLDKLVRDLTIEEIAKIIDAFLEWPFRPER
;
A
#
# COMPACT_ATOMS: atom_id res chain seq x y z
N MET A 1 -31.35 -3.59 -46.11
CA MET A 1 -30.32 -3.86 -45.08
C MET A 1 -30.18 -2.61 -44.23
N LEU A 2 -30.70 -2.67 -43.01
CA LEU A 2 -30.70 -1.59 -42.02
C LEU A 2 -29.32 -1.53 -41.34
N VAL A 3 -28.64 -0.40 -41.44
CA VAL A 3 -27.39 -0.12 -40.72
C VAL A 3 -27.76 0.60 -39.42
N ASN A 4 -27.74 -0.13 -38.30
CA ASN A 4 -27.91 0.44 -36.97
C ASN A 4 -26.70 1.31 -36.59
N LYS A 5 -26.91 2.62 -36.48
CA LYS A 5 -25.99 3.54 -35.82
C LYS A 5 -26.21 3.46 -34.31
N LEU A 6 -25.23 2.93 -33.58
CA LEU A 6 -25.13 3.09 -32.13
C LEU A 6 -24.83 4.57 -31.78
N PRO A 7 -25.42 5.13 -30.72
CA PRO A 7 -25.16 6.50 -30.31
C PRO A 7 -23.78 6.59 -29.63
N LYS A 8 -22.91 7.44 -30.18
CA LYS A 8 -21.65 7.83 -29.53
C LYS A 8 -21.98 8.66 -28.29
N SER A 9 -21.85 8.08 -27.10
CA SER A 9 -21.78 8.85 -25.86
C SER A 9 -20.54 9.75 -25.92
N ARG A 10 -20.78 11.07 -25.94
CA ARG A 10 -19.70 12.06 -25.83
C ARG A 10 -19.32 12.14 -24.37
N ILE A 11 -18.20 11.54 -24.01
CA ILE A 11 -17.51 11.80 -22.74
C ILE A 11 -16.99 13.24 -22.82
N PHE A 12 -17.62 14.15 -22.09
CA PHE A 12 -17.10 15.49 -21.88
C PHE A 12 -15.93 15.39 -20.90
N ILE A 13 -14.70 15.34 -21.40
CA ILE A 13 -13.52 15.57 -20.58
C ILE A 13 -13.47 17.08 -20.31
N ARG A 14 -13.93 17.51 -19.13
CA ARG A 14 -13.57 18.85 -18.63
C ARG A 14 -12.07 18.85 -18.40
N PHE A 15 -11.33 19.61 -19.19
CA PHE A 15 -9.93 19.91 -18.89
C PHE A 15 -9.91 20.85 -17.68
N TYR A 16 -9.82 20.28 -16.49
CA TYR A 16 -9.45 21.06 -15.31
C TYR A 16 -7.99 21.47 -15.47
N SER A 17 -7.74 22.77 -15.53
CA SER A 17 -6.38 23.31 -15.50
C SER A 17 -5.82 23.09 -14.10
N THR A 18 -4.51 22.93 -13.96
CA THR A 18 -3.81 22.92 -12.66
C THR A 18 -3.75 24.35 -12.08
N SER A 19 -4.88 25.07 -12.03
CA SER A 19 -4.97 26.49 -11.68
C SER A 19 -4.52 26.78 -10.26
N HIS A 20 -4.62 25.79 -9.36
CA HIS A 20 -4.13 25.89 -7.99
C HIS A 20 -2.60 25.74 -7.89
N LEU A 21 -1.93 25.33 -8.97
CA LEU A 21 -0.50 25.06 -8.98
C LEU A 21 0.30 26.18 -9.61
N PRO A 22 1.43 26.58 -8.98
CA PRO A 22 2.38 27.43 -9.67
C PRO A 22 3.01 26.68 -10.84
N ALA A 23 3.60 27.43 -11.78
CA ALA A 23 4.28 26.85 -12.93
C ALA A 23 5.43 25.93 -12.48
N ARG A 24 5.63 24.80 -13.19
CA ARG A 24 6.61 23.76 -12.80
C ARG A 24 8.03 24.30 -12.57
N ASN A 25 8.44 25.31 -13.34
CA ASN A 25 9.74 25.95 -13.22
C ASN A 25 9.93 26.75 -11.91
N SER A 26 8.86 27.18 -11.23
CA SER A 26 8.94 27.87 -9.94
C SER A 26 8.87 26.92 -8.75
N TRP A 27 8.56 25.63 -8.96
CA TRP A 27 8.39 24.65 -7.87
C TRP A 27 9.60 24.53 -6.95
N LYS A 28 10.82 24.57 -7.51
CA LYS A 28 12.05 24.52 -6.71
C LYS A 28 12.20 25.72 -5.76
N LYS A 29 11.63 26.87 -6.11
CA LYS A 29 11.67 28.10 -5.31
C LYS A 29 10.51 28.16 -4.32
N GLU A 30 9.32 27.73 -4.73
CA GLU A 30 8.10 27.80 -3.92
C GLU A 30 7.99 26.67 -2.90
N PHE A 31 8.49 25.49 -3.26
CA PHE A 31 8.50 24.34 -2.37
C PHE A 31 9.93 24.07 -1.93
N SER A 32 10.24 24.50 -0.71
CA SER A 32 11.55 24.27 -0.11
C SER A 32 11.68 22.80 0.29
N PHE A 33 12.42 22.01 -0.50
CA PHE A 33 12.76 20.62 -0.19
C PHE A 33 13.93 20.49 0.81
N VAL A 34 14.20 21.55 1.58
CA VAL A 34 15.30 21.59 2.54
C VAL A 34 14.86 21.00 3.86
N GLY A 35 15.46 19.87 4.26
CA GLY A 35 15.27 19.26 5.57
C GLY A 35 15.07 17.75 5.52
N THR A 36 15.25 17.10 6.67
CA THR A 36 15.10 15.64 6.84
C THR A 36 13.67 15.15 6.61
N LYS A 37 12.66 16.00 6.86
CA LYS A 37 11.23 15.66 6.72
C LYS A 37 10.80 15.41 5.26
N LEU A 38 11.52 15.96 4.29
CA LEU A 38 11.22 15.82 2.86
C LEU A 38 12.08 14.76 2.15
N ARG A 39 12.92 14.02 2.88
CA ARG A 39 13.77 12.96 2.31
C ARG A 39 12.96 11.72 1.95
N GLY A 40 13.20 11.17 0.76
CA GLY A 40 12.48 9.99 0.24
C GLY A 40 11.03 10.29 -0.13
N ARG A 41 10.71 11.57 -0.32
CA ARG A 41 9.37 12.08 -0.65
C ARG A 41 9.24 12.46 -2.13
N ASP A 42 9.59 11.55 -3.04
CA ASP A 42 9.30 11.75 -4.47
C ASP A 42 7.86 11.34 -4.81
N THR A 43 7.28 11.98 -5.82
CA THR A 43 5.84 11.93 -6.11
C THR A 43 5.49 12.11 -7.58
N ILE A 44 4.32 11.60 -7.99
CA ILE A 44 3.67 11.95 -9.26
C ILE A 44 3.56 13.47 -9.41
N SER A 45 4.24 14.01 -10.42
CA SER A 45 4.26 15.43 -10.79
C SER A 45 3.43 15.76 -12.04
N CYS A 46 2.83 14.75 -12.67
CA CYS A 46 2.06 14.90 -13.90
C CYS A 46 0.60 14.51 -13.66
N LEU A 47 -0.34 15.42 -13.97
CA LEU A 47 -1.77 15.17 -13.78
C LEU A 47 -2.27 13.98 -14.61
N ASP A 48 -1.77 13.82 -15.84
CA ASP A 48 -2.16 12.67 -16.68
C ASP A 48 -1.68 11.34 -16.09
N THR A 49 -0.52 11.34 -15.41
CA THR A 49 -0.06 10.16 -14.67
C THR A 49 -0.93 9.89 -13.44
N ALA A 50 -1.40 10.93 -12.74
CA ALA A 50 -2.34 10.78 -11.63
C ALA A 50 -3.71 10.26 -12.10
N ARG A 51 -4.23 10.78 -13.22
CA ARG A 51 -5.46 10.28 -13.87
C ARG A 51 -5.33 8.81 -14.27
N GLN A 52 -4.21 8.45 -14.89
CA GLN A 52 -3.92 7.06 -15.25
C GLN A 52 -3.87 6.17 -14.00
N PHE A 53 -3.23 6.64 -12.93
CA PHE A 53 -3.14 5.89 -11.67
C PHE A 53 -4.52 5.60 -11.07
N VAL A 54 -5.34 6.63 -10.92
CA VAL A 54 -6.71 6.51 -10.38
C VAL A 54 -7.55 5.58 -11.25
N LYS A 55 -7.42 5.70 -12.57
CA LYS A 55 -8.16 4.88 -13.54
C LYS A 55 -7.77 3.40 -13.46
N ASP A 56 -6.49 3.10 -13.43
CA ASP A 56 -6.01 1.71 -13.46
C ASP A 56 -6.20 1.00 -12.11
N VAL A 57 -6.29 1.75 -11.02
CA VAL A 57 -6.76 1.20 -9.73
C VAL A 57 -8.23 0.77 -9.83
N GLY A 58 -9.03 1.42 -10.67
CA GLY A 58 -10.42 1.02 -10.97
C GLY A 58 -11.50 1.88 -10.30
N ILE A 59 -11.15 3.08 -9.81
CA ILE A 59 -12.09 3.93 -9.05
C ILE A 59 -13.30 4.37 -9.87
N GLN A 60 -13.17 4.50 -11.18
CA GLN A 60 -14.25 4.86 -12.09
C GLN A 60 -15.38 3.81 -12.17
N GLU A 61 -15.08 2.56 -11.78
CA GLU A 61 -16.06 1.45 -11.78
C GLU A 61 -16.72 1.27 -10.41
N MET A 62 -16.25 2.03 -9.41
CA MET A 62 -16.73 1.99 -8.04
C MET A 62 -17.94 2.92 -7.82
N GLY A 63 -18.72 2.61 -6.79
CA GLY A 63 -19.83 3.42 -6.32
C GLY A 63 -21.05 3.36 -7.24
N SER A 64 -22.05 4.15 -6.88
CA SER A 64 -23.28 4.34 -7.65
C SER A 64 -23.81 5.75 -7.44
N SER A 65 -24.87 6.13 -8.15
CA SER A 65 -25.54 7.42 -7.95
C SER A 65 -26.09 7.60 -6.53
N THR A 66 -26.40 6.51 -5.83
CA THR A 66 -26.92 6.53 -4.45
C THR A 66 -25.84 6.29 -3.40
N THR A 67 -24.71 5.69 -3.78
CA THR A 67 -23.57 5.39 -2.91
C THR A 67 -22.27 5.85 -3.57
N PRO A 68 -21.99 7.17 -3.55
CA PRO A 68 -20.80 7.70 -4.19
C PRO A 68 -19.54 7.28 -3.43
N VAL A 69 -18.41 7.22 -4.12
CA VAL A 69 -17.15 6.71 -3.57
C VAL A 69 -16.55 7.71 -2.58
N THR A 70 -16.19 7.25 -1.39
CA THR A 70 -15.33 8.00 -0.46
C THR A 70 -13.89 7.52 -0.63
N VAL A 71 -12.95 8.44 -0.68
CA VAL A 71 -11.54 8.10 -0.85
C VAL A 71 -10.71 8.77 0.24
N ILE A 72 -9.87 8.00 0.92
CA ILE A 72 -8.80 8.57 1.73
C ILE A 72 -7.57 8.66 0.85
N ASP A 73 -7.03 9.87 0.74
CA ASP A 73 -5.76 10.13 0.12
C ASP A 73 -4.76 10.45 1.24
N ALA A 74 -3.73 9.63 1.40
CA ALA A 74 -2.77 9.73 2.47
C ALA A 74 -1.38 10.10 1.93
N TYR A 75 -0.73 11.05 2.63
CA TYR A 75 0.42 11.79 2.11
C TYR A 75 0.02 12.54 0.82
N SER A 76 -1.10 13.28 0.90
CA SER A 76 -1.71 13.94 -0.25
C SER A 76 -0.99 15.19 -0.73
N GLY A 77 -0.27 15.89 0.14
CA GLY A 77 0.54 17.04 -0.28
C GLY A 77 1.89 16.61 -0.76
N ARG A 78 2.28 15.38 -0.42
CA ARG A 78 3.35 14.66 -1.06
C ARG A 78 3.02 14.35 -2.49
N ILE A 79 1.76 14.22 -2.91
CA ILE A 79 1.35 14.25 -4.33
C ILE A 79 1.91 15.54 -4.94
N GLY A 80 2.25 15.61 -6.23
CA GLY A 80 2.60 16.83 -6.94
C GLY A 80 1.56 17.94 -6.84
N PHE A 81 1.34 18.47 -5.63
CA PHE A 81 0.38 19.48 -5.24
C PHE A 81 -1.08 19.00 -5.27
N GLY A 82 -1.34 17.76 -4.83
CA GLY A 82 -2.70 17.21 -4.75
C GLY A 82 -3.27 16.69 -6.07
N LEU A 83 -2.45 16.35 -7.07
CA LEU A 83 -2.89 15.82 -8.39
C LEU A 83 -3.71 14.52 -8.35
N VAL A 84 -3.40 13.55 -7.47
CA VAL A 84 -4.25 12.36 -7.27
C VAL A 84 -5.57 12.77 -6.63
N SER A 85 -5.57 13.65 -5.62
CA SER A 85 -6.80 14.23 -5.08
C SER A 85 -7.61 14.96 -6.16
N GLN A 86 -6.96 15.75 -7.02
CA GLN A 86 -7.55 16.43 -8.15
C GLN A 86 -8.14 15.44 -9.17
N ALA A 87 -7.36 14.43 -9.58
CA ALA A 87 -7.80 13.40 -10.50
C ALA A 87 -8.99 12.59 -9.95
N LEU A 88 -9.05 12.38 -8.63
CA LEU A 88 -10.21 11.78 -7.95
C LEU A 88 -11.43 12.71 -7.99
N LEU A 89 -11.24 14.02 -7.76
CA LEU A 89 -12.32 15.01 -7.79
C LEU A 89 -12.89 15.24 -9.20
N GLU A 90 -12.10 14.97 -10.25
CA GLU A 90 -12.57 14.99 -11.64
C GLU A 90 -13.60 13.89 -11.95
N LEU A 91 -13.60 12.79 -11.18
CA LEU A 91 -14.54 11.70 -11.37
C LEU A 91 -15.89 12.01 -10.72
N GLU A 92 -16.98 11.92 -11.49
CA GLU A 92 -18.34 12.24 -10.99
C GLU A 92 -18.85 11.26 -9.93
N ASN A 93 -18.39 10.00 -9.96
CA ASN A 93 -18.79 8.96 -9.01
C ASN A 93 -18.11 9.10 -7.63
N VAL A 94 -17.08 9.94 -7.49
CA VAL A 94 -16.41 10.18 -6.21
C VAL A 94 -17.19 11.21 -5.39
N GLY A 95 -17.78 10.83 -4.28
CA GLY A 95 -18.54 11.76 -3.43
C GLY A 95 -17.63 12.63 -2.56
N LYS A 96 -16.54 12.04 -2.04
CA LYS A 96 -15.71 12.67 -1.01
C LYS A 96 -14.25 12.21 -1.10
N VAL A 97 -13.32 13.15 -0.99
CA VAL A 97 -11.87 12.92 -0.87
C VAL A 97 -11.38 13.51 0.45
N ILE A 98 -10.76 12.68 1.28
CA ILE A 98 -10.16 13.08 2.56
C ILE A 98 -8.65 13.04 2.38
N SER A 99 -8.04 14.22 2.23
CA SER A 99 -6.61 14.37 1.99
C SER A 99 -5.86 14.64 3.28
N ILE A 100 -4.85 13.81 3.58
CA ILE A 100 -4.07 13.89 4.82
C ILE A 100 -2.61 14.17 4.47
N GLU A 101 -2.05 15.28 4.95
CA GLU A 101 -0.64 15.64 4.73
C GLU A 101 0.00 16.31 5.95
N PRO A 102 1.16 15.83 6.43
CA PRO A 102 1.86 16.47 7.55
C PRO A 102 2.86 17.58 7.16
N ALA A 103 3.22 17.73 5.89
CA ALA A 103 4.20 18.72 5.47
C ALA A 103 3.54 20.09 5.17
N HIS A 104 3.74 21.04 6.09
CA HIS A 104 3.20 22.40 6.00
C HIS A 104 3.49 23.15 4.69
N THR A 105 4.57 22.79 3.97
CA THR A 105 4.90 23.37 2.67
C THR A 105 3.78 23.19 1.63
N PHE A 106 2.90 22.20 1.80
CA PHE A 106 1.78 21.93 0.91
C PHE A 106 0.43 22.47 1.42
N ASN A 107 0.37 22.99 2.65
CA ASN A 107 -0.87 23.47 3.27
C ASN A 107 -1.59 24.47 2.36
N LYS A 108 -0.87 25.48 1.86
CA LYS A 108 -1.47 26.53 1.03
C LYS A 108 -2.18 25.97 -0.20
N VAL A 109 -1.55 25.00 -0.87
CA VAL A 109 -2.10 24.39 -2.09
C VAL A 109 -3.28 23.49 -1.76
N LEU A 110 -3.14 22.60 -0.77
CA LEU A 110 -4.20 21.66 -0.42
C LEU A 110 -5.41 22.36 0.20
N SER A 111 -5.19 23.40 1.00
CA SER A 111 -6.27 24.26 1.49
C SER A 111 -6.99 24.96 0.34
N ALA A 112 -6.27 25.51 -0.65
CA ALA A 112 -6.91 26.12 -1.82
C ALA A 112 -7.73 25.11 -2.64
N LEU A 113 -7.21 23.89 -2.85
CA LEU A 113 -7.94 22.82 -3.55
C LEU A 113 -9.18 22.37 -2.75
N SER A 114 -9.04 22.28 -1.42
CA SER A 114 -10.14 21.95 -0.52
C SER A 114 -11.20 23.07 -0.50
N GLU A 115 -10.81 24.34 -0.58
CA GLU A 115 -11.72 25.49 -0.66
C GLU A 115 -12.47 25.52 -2.00
N GLU A 116 -11.79 25.24 -3.11
CA GLU A 116 -12.40 25.12 -4.45
C GLU A 116 -13.43 23.97 -4.49
N HIS A 117 -13.14 22.87 -3.79
CA HIS A 117 -13.99 21.68 -3.72
C HIS A 117 -14.59 21.44 -2.32
N ASN A 118 -14.99 22.49 -1.61
CA ASN A 118 -15.43 22.42 -0.19
C ASN A 118 -16.51 21.35 0.10
N ASN A 119 -17.36 21.04 -0.88
CA ASN A 119 -18.41 20.02 -0.71
C ASN A 119 -17.92 18.57 -0.91
N ARG A 120 -16.76 18.37 -1.53
CA ARG A 120 -16.24 17.06 -1.96
C ARG A 120 -14.83 16.76 -1.44
N MET A 121 -14.10 17.74 -0.92
CA MET A 121 -12.75 17.54 -0.40
C MET A 121 -12.61 18.09 1.02
N VAL A 122 -11.94 17.33 1.89
CA VAL A 122 -11.54 17.76 3.22
C VAL A 122 -10.03 17.59 3.36
N TYR A 123 -9.34 18.66 3.74
CA TYR A 123 -7.91 18.65 4.01
C TYR A 123 -7.61 18.53 5.53
N ILE A 124 -6.67 17.64 5.90
CA ILE A 124 -6.22 17.40 7.27
C ILE A 124 -4.69 17.52 7.35
N ASP A 125 -4.20 18.49 8.12
CA ASP A 125 -2.77 18.71 8.40
C ASP A 125 -2.30 17.83 9.58
N LYS A 126 -2.19 16.51 9.34
CA LYS A 126 -1.70 15.51 10.31
C LYS A 126 -0.88 14.42 9.60
N ASP A 127 -0.16 13.57 10.35
CA ASP A 127 0.63 12.47 9.78
C ASP A 127 -0.22 11.19 9.61
N PRO A 128 -0.39 10.67 8.38
CA PRO A 128 -1.09 9.40 8.13
C PRO A 128 -0.48 8.17 8.82
N TYR A 129 0.75 8.25 9.33
CA TYR A 129 1.33 7.19 10.13
C TYR A 129 0.67 7.08 11.52
N ASP A 130 0.10 8.18 12.04
CA ASP A 130 -0.53 8.22 13.34
C ASP A 130 -1.98 7.70 13.26
N TRP A 131 -2.26 6.63 14.02
CA TRP A 131 -3.56 6.00 14.07
C TRP A 131 -4.65 6.95 14.59
N GLN A 132 -4.28 7.91 15.45
CA GLN A 132 -5.23 8.87 16.01
C GLN A 132 -5.91 9.71 14.92
N VAL A 133 -5.23 9.97 13.79
CA VAL A 133 -5.80 10.71 12.66
C VAL A 133 -7.09 10.06 12.15
N TYR A 134 -7.12 8.74 12.09
CA TYR A 134 -8.25 8.00 11.55
C TYR A 134 -9.39 7.89 12.57
N THR A 135 -9.06 7.77 13.85
CA THR A 135 -10.02 7.92 14.94
C THR A 135 -10.69 9.30 14.89
N ASP A 136 -9.91 10.37 14.69
CA ASP A 136 -10.43 11.74 14.60
C ASP A 136 -11.31 11.93 13.36
N ILE A 137 -10.93 11.33 12.22
CA ILE A 137 -11.73 11.34 10.98
C ILE A 137 -13.10 10.66 11.20
N GLU A 138 -13.11 9.54 11.92
CA GLU A 138 -14.34 8.82 12.26
C GLU A 138 -15.22 9.62 13.23
N GLN A 139 -14.63 10.18 14.29
CA GLN A 139 -15.33 11.01 15.28
C GLN A 139 -15.90 12.30 14.66
N ALA A 140 -15.19 12.90 13.70
CA ALA A 140 -15.67 14.05 12.94
C ALA A 140 -16.81 13.69 11.96
N GLY A 141 -17.18 12.40 11.85
CA GLY A 141 -18.25 11.94 10.97
C GLY A 141 -17.90 12.01 9.48
N LEU A 142 -16.61 12.11 9.13
CA LEU A 142 -16.19 12.19 7.72
C LEU A 142 -16.45 10.87 6.97
N LEU A 143 -16.42 9.75 7.68
CA LEU A 143 -16.70 8.40 7.18
C LEU A 143 -18.13 7.91 7.49
N LYS A 144 -19.03 8.78 7.96
CA LYS A 144 -20.40 8.39 8.33
C LYS A 144 -21.20 7.76 7.19
N ASP A 145 -20.92 8.18 5.96
CA ASP A 145 -21.60 7.74 4.74
C ASP A 145 -21.01 6.43 4.18
N VAL A 146 -19.87 5.97 4.73
CA VAL A 146 -19.20 4.73 4.31
C VAL A 146 -19.83 3.54 5.02
N GLN A 147 -20.60 2.77 4.27
CA GLN A 147 -21.28 1.58 4.78
C GLN A 147 -20.29 0.42 4.90
N THR A 148 -20.33 -0.28 6.03
CA THR A 148 -19.56 -1.52 6.19
C THR A 148 -20.05 -2.57 5.18
N ARG A 149 -19.11 -3.21 4.50
CA ARG A 149 -19.34 -4.31 3.55
C ARG A 149 -18.85 -5.63 4.15
N SER A 150 -19.49 -6.72 3.72
CA SER A 150 -19.00 -8.07 4.03
C SER A 150 -17.60 -8.27 3.45
N TRP A 151 -16.72 -8.96 4.18
CA TRP A 151 -15.34 -9.23 3.76
C TRP A 151 -15.24 -10.00 2.44
N GLU A 152 -16.22 -10.87 2.16
CA GLU A 152 -16.32 -11.66 0.93
C GLU A 152 -16.26 -10.77 -0.32
N ASN A 153 -16.90 -9.61 -0.26
CA ASN A 153 -16.98 -8.68 -1.37
C ASN A 153 -15.93 -7.59 -1.21
N ILE A 154 -15.28 -7.25 -2.32
CA ILE A 154 -14.43 -6.06 -2.37
C ILE A 154 -15.29 -4.83 -2.08
N HIS A 155 -14.74 -3.88 -1.34
CA HIS A 155 -15.46 -2.67 -1.00
C HIS A 155 -15.72 -1.85 -2.27
N ASP A 156 -16.99 -1.54 -2.53
CA ASP A 156 -17.48 -0.95 -3.77
C ASP A 156 -17.50 0.57 -3.77
N HIS A 157 -17.48 1.23 -2.61
CA HIS A 157 -17.57 2.70 -2.50
C HIS A 157 -16.58 3.33 -1.50
N PHE A 158 -15.49 2.63 -1.16
CA PHE A 158 -14.43 3.14 -0.29
C PHE A 158 -13.07 2.64 -0.76
N ALA A 159 -12.11 3.54 -0.94
CA ALA A 159 -10.77 3.23 -1.40
C ALA A 159 -9.73 4.09 -0.68
N VAL A 160 -8.48 3.62 -0.67
CA VAL A 160 -7.35 4.36 -0.08
C VAL A 160 -6.29 4.56 -1.15
N PHE A 161 -5.83 5.80 -1.33
CA PHE A 161 -4.63 6.13 -2.09
C PHE A 161 -3.54 6.56 -1.13
N MET A 162 -2.30 6.13 -1.39
CA MET A 162 -1.18 6.58 -0.61
C MET A 162 0.12 6.62 -1.40
N GLN A 163 0.86 7.70 -1.23
CA GLN A 163 2.23 7.78 -1.73
C GLN A 163 3.20 7.43 -0.62
N VAL A 164 3.66 6.18 -0.64
CA VAL A 164 4.37 5.60 0.49
C VAL A 164 5.73 6.27 0.64
N PRO A 165 6.08 6.73 1.85
CA PRO A 165 7.40 7.24 2.08
C PRO A 165 8.51 6.25 1.75
N ALA A 166 9.51 6.66 0.97
CA ALA A 166 10.71 5.85 0.75
C ALA A 166 11.66 5.93 1.96
N THR A 167 11.13 5.53 3.12
CA THR A 167 11.79 5.47 4.42
C THR A 167 11.39 4.19 5.12
N VAL A 168 12.12 3.81 6.17
CA VAL A 168 11.77 2.66 7.01
C VAL A 168 10.34 2.77 7.56
N HIS A 169 9.88 3.99 7.87
CA HIS A 169 8.50 4.21 8.35
C HIS A 169 7.45 3.92 7.29
N GLY A 170 7.70 4.23 6.01
CA GLY A 170 6.77 3.86 4.94
C GLY A 170 6.67 2.35 4.75
N GLU A 171 7.78 1.63 4.87
CA GLU A 171 7.78 0.16 4.84
C GLU A 171 7.06 -0.45 6.05
N GLN A 172 7.27 0.12 7.24
CA GLN A 172 6.55 -0.27 8.45
C GLN A 172 5.04 -0.05 8.29
N LEU A 173 4.63 1.06 7.66
CA LEU A 173 3.22 1.38 7.40
C LEU A 173 2.57 0.36 6.45
N ILE A 174 3.26 -0.06 5.38
CA ILE A 174 2.79 -1.17 4.53
C ILE A 174 2.60 -2.45 5.35
N GLY A 175 3.57 -2.77 6.23
CA GLY A 175 3.43 -3.88 7.16
C GLY A 175 2.19 -3.78 8.06
N GLN A 176 1.93 -2.60 8.63
CA GLN A 176 0.74 -2.35 9.45
C GLN A 176 -0.55 -2.60 8.68
N PHE A 177 -0.65 -2.19 7.41
CA PHE A 177 -1.82 -2.50 6.58
C PHE A 177 -2.10 -4.01 6.51
N PHE A 178 -1.08 -4.85 6.30
CA PHE A 178 -1.29 -6.30 6.26
C PHE A 178 -1.76 -6.87 7.60
N HIS A 179 -1.26 -6.36 8.73
CA HIS A 179 -1.75 -6.78 10.05
C HIS A 179 -3.21 -6.33 10.26
N CYS A 180 -3.55 -5.10 9.87
CA CYS A 180 -4.92 -4.60 9.99
C CYS A 180 -5.91 -5.35 9.09
N MET A 181 -5.47 -5.89 7.94
CA MET A 181 -6.29 -6.78 7.11
C MET A 181 -6.66 -8.07 7.86
N VAL A 182 -5.72 -8.68 8.58
CA VAL A 182 -5.96 -9.90 9.39
C VAL A 182 -6.96 -9.61 10.52
N PHE A 183 -6.70 -8.54 11.28
CA PHE A 183 -7.56 -8.17 12.42
C PHE A 183 -8.90 -7.54 12.03
N ARG A 184 -9.09 -7.20 10.76
CA ARG A 184 -10.22 -6.38 10.29
C ARG A 184 -10.35 -5.11 11.13
N SER A 185 -9.21 -4.50 11.44
CA SER A 185 -9.11 -3.32 12.30
C SER A 185 -8.79 -2.08 11.49
N TRP A 186 -8.83 -0.92 12.16
CA TRP A 186 -8.57 0.38 11.52
C TRP A 186 -9.51 0.58 10.32
N LEU A 187 -9.01 0.90 9.13
CA LEU A 187 -9.85 1.09 7.95
C LEU A 187 -10.57 -0.20 7.52
N PHE A 188 -9.94 -1.36 7.73
CA PHE A 188 -10.47 -2.66 7.31
C PHE A 188 -11.65 -3.15 8.16
N ASN A 189 -12.05 -2.42 9.20
CA ASN A 189 -13.32 -2.67 9.90
C ASN A 189 -14.55 -2.38 9.01
N ARG A 190 -14.37 -1.60 7.93
CA ARG A 190 -15.42 -1.30 6.92
C ARG A 190 -15.52 -2.40 5.85
N GLY A 191 -14.59 -3.34 5.79
CA GLY A 191 -14.56 -4.43 4.81
C GLY A 191 -13.27 -4.48 4.00
N ARG A 192 -13.32 -5.18 2.86
CA ARG A 192 -12.15 -5.50 2.04
C ARG A 192 -11.81 -4.37 1.06
N ILE A 193 -11.04 -3.39 1.54
CA ILE A 193 -10.80 -2.13 0.84
C ILE A 193 -9.66 -2.24 -0.19
N PRO A 194 -9.87 -1.84 -1.46
CA PRO A 194 -8.80 -1.69 -2.43
C PRO A 194 -7.91 -0.47 -2.11
N MET A 195 -6.61 -0.61 -2.35
CA MET A 195 -5.65 0.47 -2.15
C MET A 195 -4.84 0.76 -3.41
N GLY A 196 -4.65 2.03 -3.75
CA GLY A 196 -3.72 2.50 -4.77
C GLY A 196 -2.44 3.04 -4.11
N LEU A 197 -1.33 2.31 -4.18
CA LEU A 197 -0.06 2.72 -3.56
C LEU A 197 1.00 3.11 -4.60
N LEU A 198 1.66 4.24 -4.38
CA LEU A 198 2.92 4.56 -5.08
C LEU A 198 4.07 4.12 -4.17
N ILE A 199 4.83 3.11 -4.59
CA ILE A 199 5.88 2.47 -3.78
C ILE A 199 7.23 2.61 -4.48
N ASN A 200 8.30 2.89 -3.75
CA ASN A 200 9.64 2.88 -4.33
C ASN A 200 10.07 1.47 -4.73
N SER A 201 10.76 1.31 -5.86
CA SER A 201 11.06 0.00 -6.45
C SER A 201 11.73 -1.00 -5.48
N PRO A 202 12.75 -0.61 -4.68
CA PRO A 202 13.34 -1.56 -3.72
C PRO A 202 12.35 -2.13 -2.71
N SER A 203 11.38 -1.32 -2.27
CA SER A 203 10.35 -1.76 -1.31
C SER A 203 9.30 -2.62 -2.01
N TYR A 204 8.93 -2.26 -3.24
CA TYR A 204 8.06 -3.08 -4.09
C TYR A 204 8.67 -4.47 -4.35
N ASP A 205 9.94 -4.56 -4.76
CA ASP A 205 10.63 -5.83 -5.04
C ASP A 205 10.56 -6.78 -3.83
N ARG A 206 10.83 -6.25 -2.63
CA ARG A 206 10.75 -7.01 -1.38
C ARG A 206 9.35 -7.53 -1.04
N LEU A 207 8.30 -6.92 -1.58
CA LEU A 207 6.92 -7.38 -1.39
C LEU A 207 6.56 -8.46 -2.40
N VAL A 208 7.04 -8.37 -3.65
CA VAL A 208 6.55 -9.20 -4.76
C VAL A 208 7.30 -10.52 -4.97
N HIS A 209 8.48 -10.70 -4.38
CA HIS A 209 9.26 -11.95 -4.52
C HIS A 209 8.47 -13.21 -4.15
N SER A 210 8.34 -14.12 -5.12
CA SER A 210 7.67 -15.43 -4.98
C SER A 210 8.56 -16.49 -4.33
N PRO A 211 7.99 -17.61 -3.83
CA PRO A 211 8.76 -18.77 -3.40
C PRO A 211 9.83 -19.17 -4.42
N GLY A 212 11.06 -19.45 -3.97
CA GLY A 212 12.20 -19.73 -4.86
C GLY A 212 13.10 -18.51 -5.11
N HIS A 213 12.56 -17.29 -5.01
CA HIS A 213 13.34 -16.10 -5.32
C HIS A 213 14.45 -15.86 -4.28
N PRO A 214 15.70 -15.58 -4.69
CA PRO A 214 16.82 -15.41 -3.76
C PRO A 214 16.63 -14.33 -2.73
N ASP A 215 15.81 -13.32 -3.02
CA ASP A 215 15.51 -12.16 -2.18
C ASP A 215 14.11 -12.19 -1.56
N ARG A 216 13.39 -13.32 -1.65
CA ARG A 216 12.17 -13.51 -0.85
C ARG A 216 12.51 -13.43 0.63
N GLY A 217 11.74 -12.60 1.33
CA GLY A 217 11.86 -12.37 2.76
C GLY A 217 10.50 -12.38 3.42
N ARG A 218 10.48 -12.23 4.76
CA ARG A 218 9.27 -12.32 5.58
C ARG A 218 8.12 -11.42 5.10
N ILE A 219 8.41 -10.19 4.66
CA ILE A 219 7.36 -9.25 4.26
C ILE A 219 6.65 -9.69 2.96
N ALA A 220 7.37 -10.33 2.02
CA ALA A 220 6.75 -10.92 0.84
C ALA A 220 5.80 -12.05 1.23
N THR A 221 6.20 -12.89 2.20
CA THR A 221 5.35 -13.96 2.72
C THR A 221 4.10 -13.42 3.41
N ILE A 222 4.22 -12.39 4.25
CA ILE A 222 3.05 -11.76 4.90
C ILE A 222 2.12 -11.17 3.85
N ARG A 223 2.67 -10.50 2.82
CA ARG A 223 1.89 -9.99 1.69
C ARG A 223 1.16 -11.13 0.97
N GLU A 224 1.87 -12.19 0.58
CA GLU A 224 1.31 -13.35 -0.14
C GLU A 224 0.18 -14.03 0.64
N ALA A 225 0.27 -14.00 1.97
CA ALA A 225 -0.75 -14.47 2.91
C ALA A 225 -2.01 -13.58 3.00
N THR A 226 -1.91 -12.29 2.68
CA THR A 226 -2.92 -11.28 3.04
C THR A 226 -3.50 -10.51 1.86
N ALA A 227 -2.72 -10.30 0.79
CA ALA A 227 -3.13 -9.46 -0.33
C ALA A 227 -2.42 -9.77 -1.67
N ILE A 228 -3.11 -9.43 -2.75
CA ILE A 228 -2.59 -9.40 -4.11
C ILE A 228 -2.08 -7.99 -4.41
N ILE A 229 -0.95 -7.90 -5.12
CA ILE A 229 -0.39 -6.64 -5.62
C ILE A 229 -0.34 -6.71 -7.15
N ASP A 230 -1.13 -5.87 -7.79
CA ASP A 230 -1.08 -5.65 -9.24
C ASP A 230 -0.25 -4.39 -9.54
N VAL A 231 0.53 -4.41 -10.62
CA VAL A 231 1.19 -3.21 -11.15
C VAL A 231 0.22 -2.46 -12.04
N VAL A 232 -0.12 -1.23 -11.64
CA VAL A 232 -0.98 -0.35 -12.43
C VAL A 232 -0.17 0.70 -13.20
N ILE A 233 0.97 1.14 -12.65
CA ILE A 233 1.93 1.96 -13.38
C ILE A 233 3.31 1.31 -13.27
N PRO A 234 3.88 0.78 -14.37
CA PRO A 234 5.15 0.10 -14.33
C PRO A 234 6.31 1.08 -14.11
N GLU A 235 7.39 0.58 -13.51
CA GLU A 235 8.57 1.39 -13.20
C GLU A 235 9.11 2.18 -14.39
N LYS A 236 9.14 1.52 -15.56
CA LYS A 236 9.62 2.10 -16.83
C LYS A 236 8.91 3.41 -17.20
N ASP A 237 7.65 3.57 -16.78
CA ASP A 237 6.85 4.75 -17.09
C ASP A 237 7.09 5.88 -16.07
N LEU A 238 7.70 5.59 -14.93
CA LEU A 238 8.01 6.53 -13.84
C LEU A 238 9.51 6.81 -13.69
N LEU A 239 10.32 6.37 -14.66
CA LEU A 239 11.75 6.64 -14.69
C LEU A 239 12.07 8.15 -14.72
N PRO A 240 13.24 8.56 -14.21
CA PRO A 240 13.66 9.96 -14.16
C PRO A 240 13.53 10.74 -15.46
N GLU A 241 13.92 10.12 -16.58
CA GLU A 241 13.84 10.68 -17.93
C GLU A 241 12.42 11.05 -18.38
N ASN A 242 11.38 10.46 -17.77
CA ASN A 242 10.00 10.73 -18.15
C ASN A 242 9.43 11.97 -17.45
N ASP A 243 10.15 12.56 -16.48
CA ASP A 243 9.76 13.78 -15.78
C ASP A 243 8.34 13.72 -15.17
N LYS A 244 7.90 12.52 -14.77
CA LYS A 244 6.59 12.24 -14.14
C LYS A 244 6.65 12.11 -12.63
N ILE A 245 7.86 12.06 -12.06
CA ILE A 245 8.10 12.07 -10.63
C ILE A 245 8.94 13.31 -10.26
N TYR A 246 8.66 13.97 -9.14
CA TYR A 246 9.40 15.12 -8.60
C TYR A 246 9.52 14.99 -7.07
N PRO A 247 10.56 15.51 -6.39
CA PRO A 247 11.72 16.23 -6.91
C PRO A 247 12.85 15.36 -7.46
N GLN A 248 12.73 14.02 -7.39
CA GLN A 248 13.76 13.06 -7.83
C GLN A 248 15.13 13.38 -7.24
N VAL A 249 15.14 13.69 -5.94
CA VAL A 249 16.36 14.14 -5.27
C VAL A 249 17.27 12.93 -5.07
N ARG A 250 18.47 13.03 -5.64
CA ARG A 250 19.56 12.10 -5.43
C ARG A 250 19.81 11.89 -3.93
N GLN A 251 19.59 10.67 -3.43
CA GLN A 251 19.80 10.39 -2.02
C GLN A 251 21.27 10.11 -1.72
N PRO A 252 21.88 10.81 -0.73
CA PRO A 252 23.29 10.59 -0.41
C PRO A 252 23.49 9.15 0.07
N ASN A 253 24.31 8.39 -0.67
CA ASN A 253 24.67 7.03 -0.33
C ASN A 253 25.71 7.06 0.78
N LYS A 254 25.29 6.88 2.04
CA LYS A 254 26.19 6.93 3.20
C LYS A 254 27.22 5.79 3.23
N LYS A 255 26.99 4.69 2.49
CA LYS A 255 27.79 3.46 2.58
C LYS A 255 28.77 3.26 1.44
N THR A 256 28.53 3.86 0.28
CA THR A 256 29.46 3.77 -0.85
C THR A 256 29.75 5.17 -1.35
N LYS A 257 31.02 5.51 -1.57
CA LYS A 257 31.43 6.76 -2.27
C LYS A 257 30.94 6.82 -3.74
N LYS A 258 30.04 5.92 -4.15
CA LYS A 258 29.38 5.94 -5.46
C LYS A 258 28.21 6.91 -5.42
N GLY A 259 27.87 7.45 -6.60
CA GLY A 259 26.85 8.47 -6.79
C GLY A 259 25.56 8.18 -6.03
N ALA A 260 24.94 9.25 -5.54
CA ALA A 260 23.63 9.22 -4.91
C ALA A 260 22.58 8.66 -5.88
N ASN A 261 21.90 7.56 -5.51
CA ASN A 261 20.90 6.91 -6.35
C ASN A 261 19.61 7.74 -6.36
N ILE A 262 19.03 7.91 -7.55
CA ILE A 262 17.64 8.35 -7.71
C ILE A 262 16.75 7.15 -7.40
N LEU A 263 15.66 7.37 -6.68
CA LEU A 263 14.69 6.32 -6.41
C LEU A 263 13.71 6.20 -7.58
N ASN A 264 13.51 4.97 -8.03
CA ASN A 264 12.44 4.63 -8.96
C ASN A 264 11.19 4.22 -8.17
N TYR A 265 10.05 4.25 -8.84
CA TYR A 265 8.74 4.03 -8.24
C TYR A 265 7.86 3.17 -9.13
N VAL A 266 6.90 2.48 -8.51
CA VAL A 266 5.89 1.65 -9.15
C VAL A 266 4.53 2.04 -8.57
N GLY A 267 3.55 2.27 -9.44
CA GLY A 267 2.16 2.41 -9.03
C GLY A 267 1.53 1.04 -8.91
N THR A 268 0.93 0.74 -7.77
CA THR A 268 0.34 -0.57 -7.49
C THR A 268 -1.11 -0.46 -7.03
N ARG A 269 -1.87 -1.52 -7.31
CA ARG A 269 -3.15 -1.78 -6.69
C ARG A 269 -2.99 -2.95 -5.73
N ILE A 270 -3.32 -2.73 -4.46
CA ILE A 270 -3.32 -3.77 -3.44
C ILE A 270 -4.76 -4.14 -3.13
N THR A 271 -5.06 -5.43 -3.24
CA THR A 271 -6.38 -5.99 -2.94
C THR A 271 -6.23 -7.09 -1.89
N PRO A 272 -6.82 -6.94 -0.69
CA PRO A 272 -6.76 -8.01 0.30
C PRO A 272 -7.45 -9.29 -0.22
N HIS A 273 -6.96 -10.45 0.22
CA HIS A 273 -7.59 -11.74 -0.07
C HIS A 273 -8.94 -11.85 0.66
N VAL A 274 -9.82 -12.67 0.10
CA VAL A 274 -11.03 -13.14 0.81
C VAL A 274 -10.58 -14.06 1.93
N ASP A 275 -9.86 -15.12 1.57
CA ASP A 275 -9.28 -16.09 2.50
C ASP A 275 -7.87 -15.67 2.91
N ILE A 276 -7.78 -14.82 3.93
CA ILE A 276 -6.50 -14.45 4.54
C ILE A 276 -6.01 -15.59 5.44
N ILE A 277 -4.74 -15.95 5.27
CA ILE A 277 -4.03 -16.89 6.14
C ILE A 277 -2.81 -16.11 6.62
N PRO A 278 -2.75 -15.56 7.85
CA PRO A 278 -3.33 -16.06 9.11
C PRO A 278 -4.69 -15.49 9.52
N ASP A 279 -5.32 -16.13 10.52
CA ASP A 279 -6.44 -15.57 11.28
C ASP A 279 -5.99 -14.86 12.56
N THR A 280 -6.94 -14.26 13.28
CA THR A 280 -6.68 -13.50 14.51
C THR A 280 -6.16 -14.34 15.67
N THR A 281 -6.40 -15.65 15.67
CA THR A 281 -5.96 -16.58 16.74
C THR A 281 -4.55 -17.11 16.49
N THR A 282 -4.15 -17.17 15.23
CA THR A 282 -2.88 -17.74 14.78
C THR A 282 -1.83 -16.67 14.46
N LEU A 283 -2.22 -15.40 14.29
CA LEU A 283 -1.32 -14.32 13.87
C LEU A 283 -0.05 -14.20 14.74
N ASP A 284 -0.15 -14.31 16.06
CA ASP A 284 1.01 -14.23 16.94
C ASP A 284 2.03 -15.34 16.69
N ALA A 285 1.54 -16.56 16.44
CA ALA A 285 2.36 -17.70 16.07
C ALA A 285 2.94 -17.51 14.67
N TRP A 286 2.15 -17.00 13.71
CA TRP A 286 2.63 -16.62 12.38
C TRP A 286 3.77 -15.63 12.45
N GLU A 287 3.62 -14.55 13.21
CA GLU A 287 4.67 -13.56 13.38
C GLU A 287 5.91 -14.15 14.04
N PHE A 288 5.73 -15.00 15.06
CA PHE A 288 6.83 -15.63 15.76
C PHE A 288 7.62 -16.54 14.82
N VAL A 289 6.94 -17.52 14.24
CA VAL A 289 7.53 -18.58 13.41
C VAL A 289 8.18 -17.97 12.18
N THR A 290 7.46 -17.12 11.44
CA THR A 290 8.02 -16.47 10.24
C THR A 290 9.20 -15.57 10.59
N ARG A 291 9.18 -14.86 11.72
CA ARG A 291 10.34 -14.07 12.17
C ARG A 291 11.55 -14.94 12.42
N GLN A 292 11.40 -16.11 13.05
CA GLN A 292 12.54 -16.98 13.35
C GLN A 292 13.08 -17.71 12.12
N ILE A 293 12.21 -18.36 11.34
CA ILE A 293 12.69 -19.19 10.22
C ILE A 293 13.29 -18.34 9.09
N PHE A 294 12.76 -17.12 8.85
CA PHE A 294 13.30 -16.25 7.79
C PHE A 294 14.62 -15.56 8.16
N ILE A 295 15.10 -15.62 9.41
CA ILE A 295 16.49 -15.27 9.75
C ILE A 295 17.46 -16.16 8.97
N THR A 296 17.09 -17.44 8.83
CA THR A 296 17.85 -18.47 8.13
C THR A 296 17.24 -18.81 6.77
N ARG A 297 16.68 -17.83 6.06
CA ARG A 297 15.97 -18.00 4.77
C ARG A 297 16.71 -18.80 3.67
N ARG A 298 18.05 -18.89 3.75
CA ARG A 298 18.93 -19.60 2.81
C ARG A 298 19.25 -21.05 3.22
N TYR A 299 18.82 -21.47 4.42
CA TYR A 299 19.02 -22.82 4.92
C TYR A 299 17.74 -23.66 4.74
N SER A 300 17.89 -24.98 4.86
CA SER A 300 16.74 -25.89 4.88
C SER A 300 15.85 -25.63 6.09
N LEU A 301 14.56 -25.90 5.95
CA LEU A 301 13.60 -25.80 7.05
C LEU A 301 14.07 -26.58 8.28
N ARG A 302 14.62 -27.80 8.09
CA ARG A 302 15.20 -28.63 9.16
C ARG A 302 16.22 -27.87 10.03
N LYS A 303 17.11 -27.10 9.40
CA LYS A 303 18.09 -26.28 10.11
C LYS A 303 17.45 -25.07 10.77
N SER A 304 16.47 -24.46 10.12
CA SER A 304 15.76 -23.29 10.61
C SER A 304 14.87 -23.56 11.82
N LEU A 305 14.33 -24.78 11.97
CA LEU A 305 13.50 -25.15 13.13
C LEU A 305 14.24 -24.96 14.47
N LYS A 306 15.56 -25.13 14.49
CA LYS A 306 16.41 -24.90 15.69
C LYS A 306 16.35 -23.48 16.23
N HIS A 307 15.89 -22.51 15.41
CA HIS A 307 15.71 -21.12 15.82
C HIS A 307 14.35 -20.84 16.48
N LEU A 308 13.40 -21.78 16.43
CA LEU A 308 12.10 -21.61 17.07
C LEU A 308 12.21 -21.75 18.59
N ALA A 309 12.86 -22.81 19.04
CA ALA A 309 13.16 -23.09 20.45
C ALA A 309 14.14 -24.26 20.56
N VAL A 310 14.62 -24.52 21.77
CA VAL A 310 15.45 -25.69 22.08
C VAL A 310 14.67 -26.97 21.72
N ASN A 311 15.34 -27.89 21.02
CA ASN A 311 14.76 -29.16 20.54
C ASN A 311 13.54 -29.05 19.62
N ALA A 312 13.25 -27.87 19.07
CA ALA A 312 12.13 -27.68 18.14
C ALA A 312 12.31 -28.50 16.86
N ASP A 313 13.54 -28.70 16.39
CA ASP A 313 13.83 -29.56 15.24
C ASP A 313 13.45 -31.02 15.51
N VAL A 314 13.74 -31.54 16.70
CA VAL A 314 13.36 -32.90 17.10
C VAL A 314 11.85 -33.01 17.27
N ALA A 315 11.23 -32.05 17.95
CA ALA A 315 9.80 -32.08 18.26
C ALA A 315 8.90 -31.90 17.03
N LEU A 316 9.32 -31.04 16.07
CA LEU A 316 8.48 -30.67 14.93
C LEU A 316 8.79 -31.48 13.67
N SER A 317 9.96 -32.13 13.53
CA SER A 317 10.30 -32.82 12.28
C SER A 317 9.25 -33.87 11.87
N LYS A 318 8.89 -34.78 12.78
CA LYS A 318 7.93 -35.85 12.48
C LYS A 318 6.52 -35.32 12.21
N PRO A 319 5.94 -34.43 13.05
CA PRO A 319 4.66 -33.79 12.75
C PRO A 319 4.60 -33.06 11.40
N LEU A 320 5.70 -32.42 10.99
CA LEU A 320 5.77 -31.71 9.71
C LEU A 320 5.86 -32.66 8.52
N GLU A 321 6.69 -33.71 8.61
CA GLU A 321 6.78 -34.75 7.60
C GLU A 321 5.42 -35.46 7.41
N ASP A 322 4.72 -35.75 8.51
CA ASP A 322 3.37 -36.36 8.48
C ASP A 322 2.31 -35.43 7.83
N ARG A 323 2.52 -34.11 7.88
CA ARG A 323 1.71 -33.09 7.17
C ARG A 323 2.15 -32.87 5.71
N GLY A 324 3.14 -33.63 5.25
CA GLY A 324 3.70 -33.54 3.89
C GLY A 324 4.55 -32.29 3.65
N VAL A 325 5.19 -31.74 4.69
CA VAL A 325 6.13 -30.63 4.55
C VAL A 325 7.55 -31.17 4.31
N ASP A 326 8.17 -30.75 3.22
CA ASP A 326 9.57 -31.10 2.92
C ASP A 326 10.53 -30.28 3.80
N LEU A 327 11.23 -30.95 4.71
CA LEU A 327 12.16 -30.32 5.65
C LEU A 327 13.50 -29.93 5.02
N ASP A 328 13.85 -30.48 3.86
CA ASP A 328 15.10 -30.17 3.15
C ASP A 328 14.95 -28.97 2.22
N LYS A 329 13.70 -28.59 1.93
CA LYS A 329 13.35 -27.35 1.22
C LYS A 329 13.90 -26.11 1.95
N LEU A 330 14.41 -25.15 1.18
CA LEU A 330 14.87 -23.89 1.74
C LEU A 330 13.70 -23.07 2.27
N VAL A 331 13.89 -22.35 3.37
CA VAL A 331 12.83 -21.53 3.96
C VAL A 331 12.26 -20.50 2.97
N ARG A 332 13.10 -19.86 2.15
CA ARG A 332 12.61 -18.90 1.14
C ARG A 332 11.76 -19.54 0.05
N ASP A 333 11.80 -20.87 -0.10
CA ASP A 333 11.07 -21.64 -1.11
C ASP A 333 9.73 -22.17 -0.56
N LEU A 334 9.45 -21.98 0.73
CA LEU A 334 8.19 -22.40 1.37
C LEU A 334 7.00 -21.59 0.85
N THR A 335 5.94 -22.29 0.46
CA THR A 335 4.61 -21.75 0.11
C THR A 335 3.85 -21.31 1.36
N ILE A 336 2.75 -20.56 1.18
CA ILE A 336 1.91 -20.14 2.31
C ILE A 336 1.24 -21.33 2.98
N GLU A 337 0.85 -22.34 2.21
CA GLU A 337 0.23 -23.57 2.70
C GLU A 337 1.20 -24.39 3.54
N GLU A 338 2.47 -24.49 3.11
CA GLU A 338 3.52 -25.14 3.91
C GLU A 338 3.78 -24.35 5.20
N ILE A 339 3.79 -23.03 5.15
CA ILE A 339 3.99 -22.19 6.35
C ILE A 339 2.82 -22.33 7.32
N ALA A 340 1.58 -22.39 6.83
CA ALA A 340 0.41 -22.66 7.65
C ALA A 340 0.54 -23.98 8.40
N LYS A 341 0.93 -25.06 7.71
CA LYS A 341 1.19 -26.37 8.33
C LYS A 341 2.29 -26.32 9.39
N ILE A 342 3.33 -25.49 9.17
CA ILE A 342 4.40 -25.30 10.16
C ILE A 342 3.85 -24.68 11.44
N ILE A 343 2.94 -23.72 11.30
CA ILE A 343 2.39 -22.97 12.41
C ILE A 343 1.37 -23.79 13.19
N ASP A 344 0.55 -24.57 12.51
CA ASP A 344 -0.34 -25.53 13.15
C ASP A 344 0.45 -26.55 13.99
N ALA A 345 1.52 -27.12 13.41
CA ALA A 345 2.40 -28.04 14.15
C ALA A 345 3.08 -27.35 15.35
N PHE A 346 3.46 -26.08 15.20
CA PHE A 346 4.00 -25.28 16.29
C PHE A 346 2.98 -25.03 17.40
N LEU A 347 1.71 -24.77 17.06
CA LEU A 347 0.62 -24.55 18.00
C LEU A 347 0.16 -25.84 18.70
N GLU A 348 0.34 -26.99 18.07
CA GLU A 348 0.06 -28.30 18.69
C GLU A 348 1.21 -28.78 19.58
N TRP A 349 2.40 -28.19 19.47
CA TRP A 349 3.55 -28.59 20.26
C TRP A 349 3.34 -28.26 21.75
N PRO A 350 3.29 -29.27 22.65
CA PRO A 350 2.96 -29.04 24.07
C PRO A 350 4.01 -28.24 24.83
N PHE A 351 5.27 -28.31 24.41
CA PHE A 351 6.40 -27.63 25.05
C PHE A 351 6.86 -26.41 24.25
N ARG A 352 5.99 -25.87 23.39
CA ARG A 352 6.30 -24.63 22.67
C ARG A 352 6.58 -23.51 23.68
N PRO A 353 7.47 -22.57 23.35
CA PRO A 353 7.67 -21.40 24.20
C PRO A 353 6.36 -20.61 24.30
N GLU A 354 5.85 -20.44 25.52
CA GLU A 354 4.90 -19.38 25.83
C GLU A 354 5.66 -18.06 25.73
N ARG A 355 5.16 -17.15 24.90
CA ARG A 355 5.81 -15.84 24.70
C ARG A 355 5.83 -15.02 25.98
#